data_AF-A0A913XZW9-F1
#
_entry.id   AF-A0A913XZW9-F1
#
_cell.length_a   1.000
_cell.length_b   1.000
_cell.length_c   1.000
_cell.angle_alpha   90.00
_cell.angle_beta   90.00
_cell.angle_gamma   90.00
#
_symmetry.space_group_name_H-M   'P 1'
#
loop_
_entity.id
_entity.type
_entity.pdbx_description
1 polymer ?
#
loop_
_entity_poly.entity_id
_entity_poly.type
_entity_poly.pdbx_seq_one_letter_code
_entity_poly.pdbx_strand_id
1 'polypeptide(L)'
;MTNEPPKGLRSNLLRSYLTDPISDQEFFGGCNKPAAFQKMLFGLCFFHALVQERRKFGPLGWNIPYEFNESDLRINMADPGWKTFYDSSTPQTEKMPDPWDLLSGLDRMVVLRCLRPDKVVPAVQDFIVENMGRSYIEPPTFNLQLSYDDSHSCAPLVFVLSPGADPMAGLLKFANDKGFGGNKIQTISLGQGQGPIAAGMIDQAIKNGTWVVLQNCHLATSWMPKLEKICEEVIIPENTKPEFRLWLTSYPSPDFPVSILQNGFVFVDYPMIASFLLRFSESGIYYAPPEGKYEDYIEYIRSLPLIPNPEVFGLHENADITKDQKETQELFDSILLTLPRQTGGGGKSSAEMIEELATDILSKFPPSFDIEMVMEKYPVIYNESMNTVLRQELIRFNRLTTVVRSTLVNLRKAVKGLVVMSGELEDVFNNMMVGKVPAVWAAKSYPSLKPLGSYVTDLLERLKFFQDWVGARQNFARKYTIPIDHVGFEFRVTREEREMDHKPEDGVYVYGLFIEGARWDREKMVVGESLPKVLFDTMPVLWIVPGEKSKFQPKASYPSPVYKTSARRGTLSTTGHSTNFVMFVDIPSDK
;
A
#
# COMPACT_ATOMS: atom_id res chain seq x y z
N MET A 1 -33.09 36.75 -45.01
CA MET A 1 -31.81 36.81 -44.29
C MET A 1 -31.93 35.91 -43.07
N THR A 2 -31.24 34.78 -43.08
CA THR A 2 -31.20 33.81 -41.98
C THR A 2 -30.50 34.45 -40.79
N ASN A 3 -31.23 34.64 -39.70
CA ASN A 3 -30.78 35.30 -38.49
C ASN A 3 -30.05 34.29 -37.58
N GLU A 4 -28.94 33.74 -38.07
CA GLU A 4 -28.10 32.85 -37.26
C GLU A 4 -27.37 33.65 -36.17
N PRO A 5 -27.32 33.16 -34.92
CA PRO A 5 -26.61 33.86 -33.85
C PRO A 5 -25.10 33.93 -34.16
N PRO A 6 -24.44 35.09 -33.95
CA PRO A 6 -23.01 35.22 -34.19
C PRO A 6 -22.24 34.26 -33.28
N LYS A 7 -21.24 33.57 -33.83
CA LYS A 7 -20.44 32.58 -33.09
C LYS A 7 -19.39 33.29 -32.24
N GLY A 8 -19.40 33.03 -30.93
CA GLY A 8 -18.41 33.51 -29.98
C GLY A 8 -18.90 34.66 -29.11
N LEU A 9 -18.41 34.66 -27.86
CA LEU A 9 -18.80 35.60 -26.81
C LEU A 9 -18.62 37.07 -27.20
N ARG A 10 -17.49 37.41 -27.84
CA ARG A 10 -17.19 38.76 -28.31
C ARG A 10 -18.23 39.26 -29.30
N SER A 11 -18.60 38.42 -30.27
CA SER A 11 -19.54 38.77 -31.32
C SER A 11 -20.97 38.88 -30.77
N ASN A 12 -21.34 38.06 -29.79
CA ASN A 12 -22.61 38.16 -29.08
C ASN A 12 -22.71 39.44 -28.23
N LEU A 13 -21.64 39.79 -27.50
CA LEU A 13 -21.56 41.03 -26.73
C LEU A 13 -21.63 42.28 -27.62
N LEU A 14 -20.86 42.30 -28.71
CA LEU A 14 -20.88 43.41 -29.66
C LEU A 14 -22.27 43.60 -30.26
N ARG A 15 -22.94 42.50 -30.62
CA ARG A 15 -24.33 42.56 -31.09
C ARG A 15 -25.26 43.10 -30.01
N SER A 16 -25.18 42.64 -28.76
CA SER A 16 -26.01 43.15 -27.66
C SER A 16 -25.85 44.66 -27.45
N TYR A 17 -24.65 45.21 -27.62
CA TYR A 17 -24.38 46.65 -27.49
C TYR A 17 -24.73 47.49 -28.72
N LEU A 18 -24.86 46.86 -29.89
CA LEU A 18 -25.24 47.51 -31.15
C LEU A 18 -26.74 47.37 -31.47
N THR A 19 -27.53 46.76 -30.60
CA THR A 19 -28.96 46.51 -30.79
C THR A 19 -29.77 47.28 -29.75
N ASP A 20 -30.93 47.79 -30.15
CA ASP A 20 -31.83 48.50 -29.25
C ASP A 20 -32.34 47.58 -28.11
N PRO A 21 -32.48 48.09 -26.88
CA PRO A 21 -32.38 49.51 -26.52
C PRO A 21 -30.97 49.97 -26.12
N ILE A 22 -29.95 49.10 -26.13
CA ILE A 22 -28.62 49.42 -25.58
C ILE A 22 -27.83 50.38 -26.48
N SER A 23 -28.06 50.33 -27.79
CA SER A 23 -27.48 51.27 -28.77
C SER A 23 -28.05 52.69 -28.71
N ASP A 24 -29.23 52.87 -28.11
CA ASP A 24 -29.86 54.18 -27.95
C ASP A 24 -29.18 54.97 -26.83
N GLN A 25 -28.69 56.17 -27.15
CA GLN A 25 -27.95 57.01 -26.22
C GLN A 25 -28.83 57.58 -25.10
N GLU A 26 -30.12 57.82 -25.37
CA GLU A 26 -31.05 58.27 -24.34
C GLU A 26 -31.30 57.17 -23.30
N PHE A 27 -31.40 55.91 -23.74
CA PHE A 27 -31.52 54.76 -22.84
C PHE A 27 -30.22 54.46 -22.06
N PHE A 28 -29.07 54.42 -22.74
CA PHE A 28 -27.79 54.10 -22.11
C PHE A 28 -27.32 55.19 -21.13
N GLY A 29 -27.67 56.45 -21.41
CA GLY A 29 -27.33 57.62 -20.60
C GLY A 29 -28.42 58.08 -19.62
N GLY A 30 -29.67 57.67 -19.80
CA GLY A 30 -30.84 58.20 -19.07
C GLY A 30 -30.99 57.78 -17.61
N CYS A 31 -29.99 57.10 -17.04
CA CYS A 31 -30.05 56.63 -15.64
C CYS A 31 -29.45 57.66 -14.66
N ASN A 32 -30.16 57.95 -13.58
CA ASN A 32 -29.73 58.85 -12.50
C ASN A 32 -28.44 58.39 -11.76
N LYS A 33 -28.00 57.14 -11.93
CA LYS A 33 -26.76 56.56 -11.37
C LYS A 33 -25.96 55.81 -12.44
N PRO A 34 -25.32 56.52 -13.38
CA PRO A 34 -24.81 55.93 -14.63
C PRO A 34 -23.71 54.88 -14.41
N ALA A 35 -22.80 55.09 -13.45
CA ALA A 35 -21.68 54.16 -13.21
C ALA A 35 -22.11 52.78 -12.68
N ALA A 36 -23.16 52.72 -11.85
CA ALA A 36 -23.69 51.46 -11.33
C ALA A 36 -24.54 50.75 -12.39
N PHE A 37 -25.37 51.50 -13.11
CA PHE A 37 -26.23 50.98 -14.17
C PHE A 37 -25.42 50.39 -15.35
N GLN A 38 -24.38 51.07 -15.82
CA GLN A 38 -23.56 50.60 -16.94
C GLN A 38 -22.74 49.34 -16.58
N LYS A 39 -22.24 49.23 -15.35
CA LYS A 39 -21.58 48.01 -14.86
C LYS A 39 -22.53 46.82 -14.78
N MET A 40 -23.75 47.04 -14.27
CA MET A 40 -24.78 46.01 -14.24
C MET A 40 -25.22 45.60 -15.65
N LEU A 41 -25.44 46.56 -16.55
CA LEU A 41 -25.85 46.33 -17.94
C LEU A 41 -24.81 45.50 -18.70
N PHE A 42 -23.52 45.82 -18.55
CA PHE A 42 -22.44 45.01 -19.12
C PHE A 42 -22.41 43.60 -18.54
N GLY A 43 -22.56 43.45 -17.22
CA GLY A 43 -22.62 42.15 -16.56
C GLY A 43 -23.76 41.26 -17.06
N LEU A 44 -24.94 41.84 -17.30
CA LEU A 44 -26.10 41.13 -17.83
C LEU A 44 -25.92 40.72 -19.29
N CYS A 45 -25.38 41.60 -20.15
CA CYS A 45 -25.07 41.28 -21.54
C CYS A 45 -23.98 40.20 -21.65
N PHE A 46 -22.99 40.23 -20.76
CA PHE A 46 -21.94 39.21 -20.69
C PHE A 46 -22.49 37.85 -20.27
N PHE A 47 -23.32 37.81 -19.22
CA PHE A 47 -23.97 36.57 -18.78
C PHE A 47 -24.90 35.98 -19.86
N HIS A 48 -25.65 36.84 -20.56
CA HIS A 48 -26.48 36.43 -21.68
C HIS A 48 -25.67 35.80 -22.83
N ALA A 49 -24.57 36.45 -23.23
CA ALA A 49 -23.68 35.93 -24.26
C ALA A 49 -23.02 34.59 -23.84
N LEU A 50 -22.70 34.43 -22.56
CA LEU A 50 -22.15 33.19 -22.00
C LEU A 50 -23.15 32.03 -22.06
N VAL A 51 -24.41 32.26 -21.65
CA VAL A 51 -25.47 31.24 -21.68
C VAL A 51 -25.79 30.82 -23.12
N GLN A 52 -25.80 31.75 -24.08
CA GLN A 52 -26.03 31.41 -25.49
C GLN A 52 -24.94 30.50 -26.08
N GLU A 53 -23.66 30.71 -25.72
CA GLU A 53 -22.59 29.79 -26.10
C GLU A 53 -22.73 28.44 -25.34
N ARG A 54 -23.08 28.46 -24.05
CA ARG A 54 -23.30 27.25 -23.23
C ARG A 54 -24.35 26.29 -23.81
N ARG A 55 -25.39 26.82 -24.45
CA ARG A 55 -26.48 26.03 -25.06
C ARG A 55 -26.03 25.17 -26.25
N LYS A 56 -24.85 25.41 -26.84
CA LYS A 56 -24.29 24.58 -27.92
C LYS A 56 -23.71 23.24 -27.42
N PHE A 57 -23.56 23.07 -26.10
CA PHE A 57 -22.85 21.93 -25.51
C PHE A 57 -23.76 20.80 -24.98
N GLY A 58 -25.08 20.84 -25.23
CA GLY A 58 -25.99 19.71 -24.95
C GLY A 58 -26.36 19.51 -23.46
N PRO A 59 -26.95 18.35 -23.09
CA PRO A 59 -27.54 18.11 -21.76
C PRO A 59 -26.47 17.85 -20.69
N LEU A 60 -26.30 18.80 -19.78
CA LEU A 60 -25.55 18.65 -18.53
C LEU A 60 -26.41 19.16 -17.36
N GLY A 61 -26.77 18.24 -16.44
CA GLY A 61 -27.65 18.35 -15.25
C GLY A 61 -28.76 17.26 -15.26
N TRP A 62 -29.33 16.67 -14.20
CA TRP A 62 -29.09 16.56 -12.73
C TRP A 62 -28.65 15.13 -12.38
N ASN A 63 -27.66 14.63 -13.12
CA ASN A 63 -26.75 13.60 -12.65
C ASN A 63 -25.42 14.02 -13.29
N ILE A 64 -24.68 14.87 -12.60
CA ILE A 64 -23.44 15.44 -13.12
C ILE A 64 -22.30 14.60 -12.55
N PRO A 65 -21.70 13.64 -13.30
CA PRO A 65 -20.27 13.48 -13.17
C PRO A 65 -19.69 14.83 -13.56
N TYR A 66 -19.09 15.53 -12.60
CA TYR A 66 -18.36 16.75 -12.88
C TYR A 66 -17.29 16.38 -13.92
N GLU A 67 -17.46 16.79 -15.17
CA GLU A 67 -16.42 16.63 -16.19
C GLU A 67 -15.31 17.61 -15.82
N PHE A 68 -14.36 17.10 -15.03
CA PHE A 68 -13.14 17.79 -14.65
C PHE A 68 -12.43 18.25 -15.93
N ASN A 69 -12.57 19.53 -16.27
CA ASN A 69 -11.97 20.10 -17.48
C ASN A 69 -10.67 20.84 -17.12
N GLU A 70 -9.89 21.23 -18.13
CA GLU A 70 -8.62 21.95 -17.89
C GLU A 70 -8.79 23.24 -17.07
N SER A 71 -9.97 23.88 -17.12
CA SER A 71 -10.25 25.07 -16.32
C SER A 71 -10.44 24.72 -14.84
N ASP A 72 -11.10 23.59 -14.55
CA ASP A 72 -11.24 23.07 -13.19
C ASP A 72 -9.89 22.61 -12.62
N LEU A 73 -9.07 21.94 -13.45
CA LEU A 73 -7.69 21.61 -13.12
C LEU A 73 -6.87 22.87 -12.86
N ARG A 74 -6.98 23.91 -13.70
CA ARG A 74 -6.27 25.19 -13.52
C ARG A 74 -6.74 25.97 -12.31
N ILE A 75 -8.04 25.98 -11.99
CA ILE A 75 -8.57 26.64 -10.78
C ILE A 75 -8.06 25.92 -9.53
N ASN A 76 -8.11 24.58 -9.50
CA ASN A 76 -7.59 23.79 -8.37
C ASN A 76 -6.06 23.87 -8.26
N MET A 77 -5.32 23.96 -9.38
CA MET A 77 -3.86 24.17 -9.39
C MET A 77 -3.46 25.62 -9.07
N ALA A 78 -4.32 26.59 -9.36
CA ALA A 78 -4.06 28.01 -9.12
C ALA A 78 -4.38 28.43 -7.67
N ASP A 79 -5.16 27.63 -6.93
CA ASP A 79 -5.34 27.82 -5.50
C ASP A 79 -4.06 27.35 -4.77
N PRO A 80 -3.23 28.27 -4.23
CA PRO A 80 -2.04 27.90 -3.48
C PRO A 80 -2.38 27.14 -2.18
N GLY A 81 -3.64 27.18 -1.74
CA GLY A 81 -4.14 26.45 -0.59
C GLY A 81 -3.95 24.95 -0.73
N TRP A 82 -4.19 24.37 -1.90
CA TRP A 82 -4.03 22.92 -2.10
C TRP A 82 -2.58 22.47 -2.02
N LYS A 83 -1.66 23.28 -2.59
CA LYS A 83 -0.23 23.03 -2.45
C LYS A 83 0.18 23.10 -0.98
N THR A 84 -0.25 24.13 -0.27
CA THR A 84 0.05 24.31 1.16
C THR A 84 -0.50 23.14 2.00
N PHE A 85 -1.75 22.74 1.74
CA PHE A 85 -2.40 21.61 2.41
C PHE A 85 -1.67 20.28 2.11
N TYR A 86 -1.30 20.04 0.85
CA TYR A 86 -0.54 18.84 0.48
C TYR A 86 0.87 18.85 1.09
N ASP A 87 1.51 20.02 1.12
CA ASP A 87 2.84 20.28 1.66
C ASP A 87 2.87 20.31 3.21
N SER A 88 1.73 20.37 3.87
CA SER A 88 1.62 20.25 5.33
C SER A 88 2.12 18.90 5.85
N SER A 89 2.71 18.91 7.05
CA SER A 89 3.03 17.70 7.83
C SER A 89 1.81 17.16 8.59
N THR A 90 0.82 18.01 8.87
CA THR A 90 -0.38 17.71 9.66
C THR A 90 -1.69 18.15 8.95
N PRO A 91 -1.92 17.75 7.69
CA PRO A 91 -3.07 18.19 6.89
C PRO A 91 -4.43 17.80 7.50
N GLN A 92 -4.48 16.75 8.32
CA GLN A 92 -5.72 16.33 8.99
C GLN A 92 -6.29 17.43 9.91
N THR A 93 -5.42 18.26 10.50
CA THR A 93 -5.79 19.37 11.40
C THR A 93 -5.93 20.72 10.69
N GLU A 94 -5.41 20.86 9.48
CA GLU A 94 -5.41 22.14 8.76
C GLU A 94 -6.72 22.38 8.01
N LYS A 95 -7.11 23.65 7.85
CA LYS A 95 -8.30 23.97 7.03
C LYS A 95 -8.04 23.58 5.58
N MET A 96 -9.00 22.89 4.98
CA MET A 96 -8.97 22.63 3.54
C MET A 96 -9.26 23.94 2.79
N PRO A 97 -8.77 24.09 1.55
CA PRO A 97 -9.10 25.25 0.73
C PRO A 97 -10.60 25.32 0.42
N ASP A 98 -11.15 26.53 0.35
CA ASP A 98 -12.56 26.75 0.00
C ASP A 98 -12.88 26.12 -1.37
N PRO A 99 -14.05 25.48 -1.57
CA PRO A 99 -15.18 25.35 -0.63
C PRO A 99 -15.12 24.06 0.22
N TRP A 100 -13.98 23.37 0.27
CA TRP A 100 -13.82 22.09 0.96
C TRP A 100 -13.61 22.25 2.47
N ASP A 101 -13.42 23.48 2.93
CA ASP A 101 -13.40 23.89 4.33
C ASP A 101 -14.70 23.55 5.08
N LEU A 102 -15.83 23.46 4.35
CA LEU A 102 -17.14 23.10 4.89
C LEU A 102 -17.29 21.61 5.21
N LEU A 103 -16.41 20.75 4.69
CA LEU A 103 -16.49 19.32 4.94
C LEU A 103 -16.00 18.98 6.35
N SER A 104 -16.74 18.10 7.03
CA SER A 104 -16.42 17.62 8.38
C SER A 104 -16.53 16.10 8.48
N GLY A 105 -15.97 15.54 9.55
CA GLY A 105 -16.03 14.11 9.84
C GLY A 105 -15.54 13.22 8.69
N LEU A 106 -16.37 12.24 8.32
CA LEU A 106 -16.02 11.22 7.32
C LEU A 106 -15.87 11.78 5.90
N ASP A 107 -16.70 12.75 5.50
CA ASP A 107 -16.65 13.33 4.14
C ASP A 107 -15.31 14.04 3.90
N ARG A 108 -14.81 14.75 4.92
CA ARG A 108 -13.47 15.34 4.91
C ARG A 108 -12.37 14.28 4.83
N MET A 109 -12.52 13.16 5.54
CA MET A 109 -11.55 12.06 5.48
C MET A 109 -11.48 11.40 4.11
N VAL A 110 -12.57 11.35 3.35
CA VAL A 110 -12.55 10.84 1.95
C VAL A 110 -11.64 11.69 1.08
N VAL A 111 -11.72 13.01 1.20
CA VAL A 111 -10.86 13.95 0.46
C VAL A 111 -9.40 13.81 0.91
N LEU A 112 -9.17 13.72 2.22
CA LEU A 112 -7.83 13.50 2.77
C LEU A 112 -7.23 12.19 2.24
N ARG A 113 -8.01 11.10 2.16
CA ARG A 113 -7.56 9.81 1.61
C ARG A 113 -7.10 9.92 0.16
N CYS A 114 -7.76 10.74 -0.65
CA CYS A 114 -7.39 10.93 -2.05
C CYS A 114 -6.05 11.66 -2.22
N LEU A 115 -5.70 12.55 -1.29
CA LEU A 115 -4.52 13.43 -1.38
C LEU A 115 -3.35 12.94 -0.53
N ARG A 116 -3.62 12.61 0.73
CA ARG A 116 -2.65 12.22 1.77
C ARG A 116 -3.15 10.97 2.49
N PRO A 117 -3.14 9.80 1.81
CA PRO A 117 -3.57 8.54 2.41
C PRO A 117 -2.77 8.19 3.67
N ASP A 118 -1.52 8.64 3.78
CA ASP A 118 -0.68 8.51 4.97
C ASP A 118 -1.26 9.21 6.23
N LYS A 119 -2.17 10.18 6.08
CA LYS A 119 -2.74 10.92 7.21
C LYS A 119 -4.15 10.50 7.59
N VAL A 120 -4.66 9.41 6.99
CA VAL A 120 -6.00 8.90 7.29
C VAL A 120 -6.08 8.30 8.70
N VAL A 121 -5.10 7.52 9.14
CA VAL A 121 -5.10 6.93 10.49
C VAL A 121 -5.09 8.02 11.58
N PRO A 122 -4.21 9.04 11.54
CA PRO A 122 -4.30 10.20 12.44
C PRO A 122 -5.66 10.90 12.38
N ALA A 123 -6.23 11.10 11.19
CA ALA A 123 -7.55 11.74 11.05
C ALA A 123 -8.68 10.91 11.67
N VAL A 124 -8.61 9.58 11.57
CA VAL A 124 -9.57 8.67 12.23
C VAL A 124 -9.40 8.73 13.75
N GLN A 125 -8.16 8.78 14.25
CA GLN A 125 -7.89 8.96 15.68
C GLN A 125 -8.47 10.28 16.20
N ASP A 126 -8.21 11.40 15.51
CA ASP A 126 -8.75 12.72 15.85
C ASP A 126 -10.29 12.69 15.87
N PHE A 127 -10.90 12.05 14.87
CA PHE A 127 -12.35 11.88 14.81
C PHE A 127 -12.91 11.05 15.97
N ILE A 128 -12.24 9.96 16.36
CA ILE A 128 -12.62 9.15 17.52
C ILE A 128 -12.48 9.97 18.81
N VAL A 129 -11.39 10.73 18.96
CA VAL A 129 -11.17 11.59 20.12
C VAL A 129 -12.27 12.64 20.25
N GLU A 130 -12.66 13.27 19.13
CA GLU A 130 -13.71 14.30 19.10
C GLU A 130 -15.09 13.72 19.47
N ASN A 131 -15.41 12.51 19.02
CA ASN A 131 -16.76 11.93 19.17
C ASN A 131 -16.91 11.01 20.39
N MET A 132 -15.87 10.28 20.77
CA MET A 132 -15.89 9.23 21.80
C MET A 132 -14.91 9.52 22.95
N GLY A 133 -13.93 10.38 22.74
CA GLY A 133 -12.91 10.73 23.73
C GLY A 133 -11.60 9.96 23.56
N ARG A 134 -10.55 10.50 24.17
CA ARG A 134 -9.16 10.04 24.01
C ARG A 134 -8.88 8.63 24.54
N SER A 135 -9.69 8.15 25.48
CA SER A 135 -9.59 6.80 26.05
C SER A 135 -9.82 5.66 25.05
N TYR A 136 -10.38 5.95 23.87
CA TYR A 136 -10.65 4.94 22.83
C TYR A 136 -9.48 4.75 21.86
N ILE A 137 -8.48 5.63 21.87
CA ILE A 137 -7.26 5.50 21.06
C ILE A 137 -6.03 5.14 21.89
N GLU A 138 -6.07 5.41 23.20
CA GLU A 138 -4.98 5.06 24.12
C GLU A 138 -5.21 3.65 24.66
N PRO A 139 -4.25 2.72 24.50
CA PRO A 139 -4.38 1.41 25.11
C PRO A 139 -4.47 1.59 26.63
N PRO A 140 -5.44 0.96 27.31
CA PRO A 140 -5.56 1.06 28.75
C PRO A 140 -4.28 0.51 29.40
N THR A 141 -3.84 1.14 30.49
CA THR A 141 -2.73 0.60 31.28
C THR A 141 -3.12 -0.80 31.75
N PHE A 142 -2.32 -1.80 31.37
CA PHE A 142 -2.55 -3.18 31.78
C PHE A 142 -2.63 -3.26 33.31
N ASN A 143 -3.77 -3.72 33.82
CA ASN A 143 -4.02 -3.87 35.24
C ASN A 143 -4.57 -5.26 35.53
N LEU A 144 -3.65 -6.17 35.88
CA LEU A 144 -3.96 -7.56 36.19
C LEU A 144 -4.99 -7.71 37.32
N GLN A 145 -5.04 -6.75 38.26
CA GLN A 145 -6.00 -6.75 39.36
C GLN A 145 -7.43 -6.54 38.86
N LEU A 146 -7.67 -5.51 38.05
CA LEU A 146 -8.99 -5.21 37.50
C LEU A 146 -9.50 -6.36 36.62
N SER A 147 -8.63 -6.90 35.76
CA SER A 147 -8.99 -8.02 34.90
C SER A 147 -9.26 -9.31 35.67
N TYR A 148 -8.57 -9.54 36.80
CA TYR A 148 -8.88 -10.65 37.70
C TYR A 148 -10.24 -10.47 38.37
N ASP A 149 -10.56 -9.25 38.81
CA ASP A 149 -11.83 -8.94 39.49
C ASP A 149 -13.04 -9.08 38.55
N ASP A 150 -12.87 -8.74 37.26
CA ASP A 150 -13.88 -8.95 36.22
C ASP A 150 -13.95 -10.40 35.70
N SER A 151 -12.99 -11.26 36.07
CA SER A 151 -12.94 -12.67 35.66
C SER A 151 -13.72 -13.60 36.60
N HIS A 152 -14.15 -14.75 36.08
CA HIS A 152 -14.75 -15.83 36.88
C HIS A 152 -14.02 -17.17 36.65
N SER A 153 -14.35 -18.16 37.48
CA SER A 153 -13.65 -19.46 37.50
C SER A 153 -13.81 -20.29 36.22
N CYS A 154 -14.78 -19.99 35.37
CA CYS A 154 -15.00 -20.72 34.11
C CYS A 154 -14.52 -19.96 32.87
N ALA A 155 -14.07 -18.71 33.03
CA ALA A 155 -13.48 -17.94 31.95
C ALA A 155 -11.95 -18.05 32.01
N PRO A 156 -11.29 -18.64 31.01
CA PRO A 156 -9.83 -18.63 30.94
C PRO A 156 -9.29 -17.21 30.70
N LEU A 157 -8.15 -16.90 31.31
CA LEU A 157 -7.43 -15.63 31.14
C LEU A 157 -6.26 -15.86 30.18
N VAL A 158 -6.21 -15.13 29.07
CA VAL A 158 -5.28 -15.40 27.95
C VAL A 158 -4.32 -14.23 27.74
N PHE A 159 -3.03 -14.45 27.95
CA PHE A 159 -1.97 -13.55 27.53
C PHE A 159 -1.56 -13.84 26.09
N VAL A 160 -1.83 -12.89 25.20
CA VAL A 160 -1.29 -12.84 23.85
C VAL A 160 0.03 -12.07 23.89
N LEU A 161 1.12 -12.80 23.69
CA LEU A 161 2.48 -12.26 23.85
C LEU A 161 2.95 -11.60 22.56
N SER A 162 3.73 -10.53 22.68
CA SER A 162 4.62 -10.07 21.61
C SER A 162 5.98 -10.76 21.74
N PRO A 163 6.74 -10.96 20.64
CA PRO A 163 8.06 -11.59 20.71
C PRO A 163 8.96 -10.95 21.77
N GLY A 164 9.40 -11.75 22.75
CA GLY A 164 10.26 -11.30 23.85
C GLY A 164 9.55 -10.79 25.10
N ALA A 165 8.22 -10.69 25.11
CA ALA A 165 7.43 -10.42 26.32
C ALA A 165 7.17 -11.70 27.12
N ASP A 166 7.32 -11.65 28.45
CA ASP A 166 7.02 -12.75 29.37
C ASP A 166 6.25 -12.26 30.61
N PRO A 167 4.94 -12.57 30.73
CA PRO A 167 4.10 -12.12 31.84
C PRO A 167 4.33 -12.96 33.12
N MET A 168 5.13 -14.02 33.08
CA MET A 168 5.21 -15.00 34.17
C MET A 168 5.70 -14.39 35.48
N ALA A 169 6.70 -13.52 35.46
CA ALA A 169 7.21 -12.88 36.67
C ALA A 169 6.11 -12.02 37.35
N GLY A 170 5.35 -11.26 36.56
CA GLY A 170 4.22 -10.47 37.04
C GLY A 170 3.07 -11.34 37.56
N LEU A 171 2.73 -12.40 36.83
CA LEU A 171 1.65 -13.33 37.19
C LEU A 171 1.96 -14.10 38.48
N LEU A 172 3.19 -14.59 38.65
CA LEU A 172 3.58 -15.31 39.87
C LEU A 172 3.59 -14.39 41.09
N LYS A 173 4.07 -13.15 40.93
CA LYS A 173 3.98 -12.14 41.99
C LYS A 173 2.52 -11.87 42.37
N PHE A 174 1.67 -11.67 41.37
CA PHE A 174 0.23 -11.44 41.57
C PHE A 174 -0.47 -12.62 42.27
N ALA A 175 -0.14 -13.85 41.88
CA ALA A 175 -0.66 -15.05 42.54
C ALA A 175 -0.23 -15.12 44.01
N ASN A 176 1.02 -14.75 44.33
CA ASN A 176 1.48 -14.64 45.72
C ASN A 176 0.68 -13.58 46.49
N ASP A 177 0.49 -12.40 45.91
CA ASP A 177 -0.26 -11.29 46.53
C ASP A 177 -1.74 -11.66 46.79
N LYS A 178 -2.32 -12.53 45.94
CA LYS A 178 -3.67 -13.10 46.11
C LYS A 178 -3.75 -14.34 47.00
N GLY A 179 -2.63 -14.83 47.53
CA GLY A 179 -2.60 -16.02 48.39
C GLY A 179 -2.67 -17.37 47.66
N PHE A 180 -2.47 -17.37 46.34
CA PHE A 180 -2.35 -18.56 45.46
C PHE A 180 -0.89 -18.90 45.13
N GLY A 181 0.05 -18.31 45.85
CA GLY A 181 1.49 -18.60 45.75
C GLY A 181 1.89 -20.04 46.10
N GLY A 182 3.13 -20.39 45.75
CA GLY A 182 3.73 -21.68 46.07
C GLY A 182 2.99 -22.85 45.41
N ASN A 183 2.53 -23.82 46.20
CA ASN A 183 1.91 -25.05 45.69
C ASN A 183 0.47 -24.87 45.16
N LYS A 184 -0.10 -23.65 45.28
CA LYS A 184 -1.46 -23.33 44.83
C LYS A 184 -1.53 -22.76 43.41
N ILE A 185 -0.39 -22.59 42.75
CA ILE A 185 -0.27 -22.28 41.33
C ILE A 185 0.63 -23.31 40.67
N GLN A 186 0.16 -23.91 39.59
CA GLN A 186 0.95 -24.86 38.82
C GLN A 186 1.16 -24.34 37.41
N THR A 187 2.37 -24.47 36.89
CA THR A 187 2.76 -23.96 35.57
C THR A 187 3.26 -25.09 34.70
N ILE A 188 2.82 -25.16 33.45
CA ILE A 188 3.32 -26.12 32.47
C ILE A 188 3.52 -25.45 31.11
N SER A 189 4.67 -25.67 30.50
CA SER A 189 4.94 -25.21 29.14
C SER A 189 4.46 -26.26 28.14
N LEU A 190 3.50 -25.89 27.29
CA LEU A 190 2.93 -26.79 26.30
C LEU A 190 3.90 -26.99 25.14
N GLY A 191 4.15 -28.26 24.85
CA GLY A 191 4.96 -28.75 23.74
C GLY A 191 4.50 -30.16 23.36
N GLN A 192 5.27 -30.85 22.52
CA GLN A 192 4.90 -32.19 22.06
C GLN A 192 4.71 -33.15 23.26
N GLY A 193 3.52 -33.75 23.38
CA GLY A 193 3.19 -34.74 24.40
C GLY A 193 2.79 -34.20 25.78
N GLN A 194 2.76 -32.88 26.00
CA GLN A 194 2.42 -32.29 27.31
C GLN A 194 0.91 -32.12 27.56
N GLY A 195 0.08 -32.19 26.52
CA GLY A 195 -1.38 -32.00 26.61
C GLY A 195 -2.08 -32.89 27.65
N PRO A 196 -1.83 -34.20 27.70
CA PRO A 196 -2.45 -35.07 28.72
C PRO A 196 -2.08 -34.70 30.16
N ILE A 197 -0.86 -34.21 30.40
CA ILE A 197 -0.41 -33.77 31.72
C ILE A 197 -1.15 -32.48 32.10
N ALA A 198 -1.26 -31.54 31.16
CA ALA A 198 -2.03 -30.31 31.35
C ALA A 198 -3.51 -30.60 31.67
N ALA A 199 -4.14 -31.56 30.99
CA ALA A 199 -5.51 -31.98 31.30
C ALA A 199 -5.65 -32.51 32.75
N GLY A 200 -4.71 -33.36 33.19
CA GLY A 200 -4.70 -33.86 34.57
C GLY A 200 -4.49 -32.78 35.62
N MET A 201 -3.66 -31.77 35.32
CA MET A 201 -3.45 -30.61 36.18
C MET A 201 -4.72 -29.76 36.30
N ILE A 202 -5.44 -29.53 35.19
CA ILE A 202 -6.71 -28.82 35.17
C ILE A 202 -7.75 -29.55 36.02
N ASP A 203 -7.93 -30.86 35.82
CA ASP A 203 -8.91 -31.66 36.57
C ASP A 203 -8.68 -31.64 38.09
N GLN A 204 -7.41 -31.64 38.52
CA GLN A 204 -7.06 -31.52 39.93
C GLN A 204 -7.30 -30.10 40.45
N ALA A 205 -6.95 -29.09 39.66
CA ALA A 205 -7.07 -27.69 40.05
C ALA A 205 -8.53 -27.23 40.17
N ILE A 206 -9.41 -27.71 39.29
CA ILE A 206 -10.87 -27.48 39.35
C ILE A 206 -11.42 -27.93 40.73
N LYS A 207 -11.00 -29.12 41.18
CA LYS A 207 -11.43 -29.72 42.47
C LYS A 207 -10.79 -29.03 43.67
N ASN A 208 -9.56 -28.54 43.52
CA ASN A 208 -8.81 -27.94 44.63
C ASN A 208 -9.03 -26.43 44.75
N GLY A 209 -9.50 -25.75 43.70
CA GLY A 209 -9.64 -24.30 43.64
C GLY A 209 -8.28 -23.60 43.47
N THR A 210 -7.34 -24.24 42.77
CA THR A 210 -5.97 -23.73 42.56
C THR A 210 -5.80 -23.16 41.15
N TRP A 211 -4.71 -22.44 40.90
CA TRP A 211 -4.47 -21.83 39.59
C TRP A 211 -3.60 -22.72 38.71
N VAL A 212 -3.89 -22.72 37.41
CA VAL A 212 -3.08 -23.42 36.40
C VAL A 212 -2.65 -22.42 35.34
N VAL A 213 -1.38 -22.43 34.99
CA VAL A 213 -0.81 -21.63 33.90
C VAL A 213 -0.30 -22.55 32.80
N LEU A 214 -0.93 -22.49 31.63
CA LEU A 214 -0.45 -23.16 30.43
C LEU A 214 0.35 -22.16 29.60
N GLN A 215 1.65 -22.43 29.39
CA GLN A 215 2.51 -21.58 28.59
C GLN A 215 2.65 -22.08 27.17
N ASN A 216 2.94 -21.17 26.24
CA ASN A 216 3.26 -21.47 24.85
C ASN A 216 2.17 -22.29 24.12
N CYS A 217 0.89 -21.98 24.35
CA CYS A 217 -0.23 -22.73 23.78
C CYS A 217 -0.17 -22.86 22.24
N HIS A 218 0.30 -21.83 21.54
CA HIS A 218 0.55 -21.84 20.09
C HIS A 218 1.46 -22.98 19.60
N LEU A 219 2.32 -23.56 20.46
CA LEU A 219 3.19 -24.69 20.08
C LEU A 219 2.45 -26.04 20.09
N ALA A 220 1.28 -26.12 20.72
CA ALA A 220 0.52 -27.36 20.89
C ALA A 220 -0.75 -27.39 20.02
N THR A 221 -0.60 -27.06 18.73
CA THR A 221 -1.70 -26.97 17.74
C THR A 221 -2.61 -28.20 17.74
N SER A 222 -2.04 -29.41 17.77
CA SER A 222 -2.81 -30.66 17.76
C SER A 222 -3.68 -30.89 19.00
N TRP A 223 -3.39 -30.21 20.11
CA TRP A 223 -4.12 -30.36 21.38
C TRP A 223 -5.15 -29.25 21.62
N MET A 224 -5.08 -28.15 20.85
CA MET A 224 -6.01 -27.02 20.97
C MET A 224 -7.50 -27.42 20.90
N PRO A 225 -7.94 -28.31 19.98
CA PRO A 225 -9.35 -28.75 19.96
C PRO A 225 -9.77 -29.53 21.22
N LYS A 226 -8.81 -30.14 21.91
CA LYS A 226 -9.08 -30.84 23.18
C LYS A 226 -9.15 -29.87 24.34
N LEU A 227 -8.29 -28.84 24.36
CA LEU A 227 -8.34 -27.76 25.33
C LEU A 227 -9.65 -26.98 25.25
N GLU A 228 -10.14 -26.71 24.02
CA GLU A 228 -11.44 -26.11 23.75
C GLU A 228 -12.57 -26.90 24.42
N LYS A 229 -12.63 -28.22 24.17
CA LYS A 229 -13.60 -29.11 24.83
C LYS A 229 -13.47 -29.11 26.35
N ILE A 230 -12.26 -29.02 26.91
CA ILE A 230 -12.08 -28.95 28.36
C ILE A 230 -12.70 -27.65 28.90
N CYS A 231 -12.46 -26.52 28.23
CA CYS A 231 -13.01 -25.23 28.66
C CYS A 231 -14.54 -25.18 28.56
N GLU A 232 -15.14 -25.82 27.54
CA GLU A 232 -16.58 -25.80 27.33
C GLU A 232 -17.36 -26.86 28.14
N GLU A 233 -16.83 -28.07 28.24
CA GLU A 233 -17.56 -29.22 28.81
C GLU A 233 -17.14 -29.54 30.26
N VAL A 234 -15.90 -29.25 30.64
CA VAL A 234 -15.34 -29.68 31.94
C VAL A 234 -15.30 -28.53 32.95
N ILE A 235 -14.88 -27.33 32.50
CA ILE A 235 -14.82 -26.13 33.33
C ILE A 235 -16.19 -25.44 33.34
N ILE A 236 -17.15 -26.09 34.01
CA ILE A 236 -18.53 -25.59 34.17
C ILE A 236 -18.79 -25.16 35.61
N PRO A 237 -19.73 -24.23 35.85
CA PRO A 237 -20.03 -23.72 37.20
C PRO A 237 -20.38 -24.80 38.23
N GLU A 238 -21.00 -25.88 37.81
CA GLU A 238 -21.46 -26.98 38.67
C GLU A 238 -20.31 -27.83 39.22
N ASN A 239 -19.17 -27.85 38.53
CA ASN A 239 -18.04 -28.73 38.85
C ASN A 239 -16.76 -27.96 39.25
N THR A 240 -16.79 -26.62 39.17
CA THR A 240 -15.60 -25.77 39.32
C THR A 240 -15.69 -24.89 40.56
N LYS A 241 -14.65 -24.91 41.40
CA LYS A 241 -14.56 -24.03 42.55
C LYS A 241 -14.41 -22.55 42.15
N PRO A 242 -15.05 -21.59 42.84
CA PRO A 242 -14.97 -20.16 42.52
C PRO A 242 -13.54 -19.58 42.50
N GLU A 243 -12.62 -20.18 43.26
CA GLU A 243 -11.22 -19.75 43.38
C GLU A 243 -10.34 -20.19 42.22
N PHE A 244 -10.76 -21.20 41.45
CA PHE A 244 -9.99 -21.72 40.32
C PHE A 244 -9.81 -20.64 39.25
N ARG A 245 -8.61 -20.59 38.65
CA ARG A 245 -8.33 -19.78 37.45
C ARG A 245 -7.42 -20.54 36.51
N LEU A 246 -7.76 -20.49 35.22
CA LEU A 246 -6.93 -21.00 34.14
C LEU A 246 -6.29 -19.82 33.40
N TRP A 247 -4.97 -19.79 33.39
CA TRP A 247 -4.16 -18.79 32.68
C TRP A 247 -3.49 -19.42 31.48
N LEU A 248 -3.58 -18.79 30.32
CA LEU A 248 -2.99 -19.25 29.07
C LEU A 248 -2.00 -18.20 28.58
N THR A 249 -0.85 -18.62 28.05
CA THR A 249 0.05 -17.70 27.32
C THR A 249 0.32 -18.22 25.91
N SER A 250 0.25 -17.34 24.92
CA SER A 250 0.40 -17.72 23.52
C SER A 250 0.86 -16.56 22.64
N TYR A 251 1.66 -16.82 21.60
CA TYR A 251 1.72 -15.92 20.46
C TYR A 251 0.39 -15.98 19.68
N PRO A 252 0.04 -14.93 18.91
CA PRO A 252 -1.06 -14.99 17.95
C PRO A 252 -0.89 -16.21 17.03
N SER A 253 -1.91 -17.06 16.94
CA SER A 253 -1.89 -18.26 16.09
C SER A 253 -3.27 -18.52 15.49
N PRO A 254 -3.36 -18.83 14.18
CA PRO A 254 -4.64 -19.15 13.54
C PRO A 254 -5.26 -20.47 14.04
N ASP A 255 -4.44 -21.35 14.64
CA ASP A 255 -4.88 -22.64 15.18
C ASP A 255 -5.42 -22.53 16.62
N PHE A 256 -5.38 -21.34 17.22
CA PHE A 256 -5.88 -21.14 18.58
C PHE A 256 -7.42 -21.10 18.58
N PRO A 257 -8.11 -21.83 19.47
CA PRO A 257 -9.57 -21.95 19.41
C PRO A 257 -10.28 -20.61 19.63
N VAL A 258 -11.21 -20.29 18.73
CA VAL A 258 -11.95 -19.02 18.76
C VAL A 258 -12.86 -18.95 20.00
N SER A 259 -13.45 -20.07 20.44
CA SER A 259 -14.34 -20.05 21.61
C SER A 259 -13.61 -19.71 22.91
N ILE A 260 -12.35 -20.13 23.05
CA ILE A 260 -11.49 -19.75 24.20
C ILE A 260 -11.19 -18.24 24.16
N LEU A 261 -10.99 -17.66 22.98
CA LEU A 261 -10.76 -16.22 22.83
C LEU A 261 -12.04 -15.39 23.01
N GLN A 262 -13.20 -15.92 22.62
CA GLN A 262 -14.50 -15.26 22.79
C GLN A 262 -14.95 -15.25 24.26
N ASN A 263 -14.68 -16.33 24.99
CA ASN A 263 -15.08 -16.51 26.39
C ASN A 263 -13.98 -16.14 27.39
N GLY A 264 -12.79 -15.80 26.91
CA GLY A 264 -11.62 -15.49 27.73
C GLY A 264 -11.19 -14.03 27.59
N PHE A 265 -10.47 -13.53 28.60
CA PHE A 265 -9.91 -12.18 28.59
C PHE A 265 -8.55 -12.17 27.91
N VAL A 266 -8.36 -11.34 26.88
CA VAL A 266 -7.13 -11.29 26.07
C VAL A 266 -6.25 -10.09 26.47
N PHE A 267 -4.97 -10.34 26.74
CA PHE A 267 -3.98 -9.31 27.06
C PHE A 267 -2.91 -9.22 25.97
N VAL A 268 -2.48 -8.02 25.59
CA VAL A 268 -1.37 -7.82 24.64
C VAL A 268 -0.26 -7.05 25.35
N ASP A 269 0.95 -7.63 25.41
CA ASP A 269 2.11 -7.01 26.05
C ASP A 269 3.18 -6.60 25.02
N TYR A 270 3.83 -5.45 25.22
CA TYR A 270 4.87 -4.90 24.34
C TYR A 270 6.19 -4.67 25.10
N PRO A 271 7.34 -5.18 24.62
CA PRO A 271 8.62 -4.97 25.28
C PRO A 271 9.20 -3.55 25.03
N MET A 272 9.74 -2.91 26.07
CA MET A 272 10.60 -1.71 26.00
C MET A 272 12.09 -2.09 26.08
N ILE A 273 12.93 -1.43 25.27
CA ILE A 273 14.40 -1.58 25.26
C ILE A 273 15.05 -0.22 25.60
N ALA A 274 16.12 -0.20 26.41
CA ALA A 274 16.82 1.03 26.82
C ALA A 274 18.37 0.97 26.73
N SER A 275 18.95 2.14 26.45
CA SER A 275 20.35 2.65 26.65
C SER A 275 21.41 2.38 25.54
N PHE A 276 22.39 3.26 25.20
CA PHE A 276 23.11 4.33 25.91
C PHE A 276 23.57 5.52 24.99
N LEU A 277 23.71 6.72 25.62
CA LEU A 277 24.53 7.94 25.36
C LEU A 277 24.88 8.41 23.93
N LEU A 278 24.08 9.35 23.41
CA LEU A 278 24.41 10.60 22.68
C LEU A 278 23.07 11.28 22.35
N ARG A 279 23.04 12.48 21.77
CA ARG A 279 21.78 12.97 21.16
C ARG A 279 21.39 11.94 20.09
N PHE A 280 20.24 11.30 20.24
CA PHE A 280 19.88 10.09 19.48
C PHE A 280 19.28 10.40 18.11
N SER A 281 18.89 11.65 17.87
CA SER A 281 18.29 12.10 16.62
C SER A 281 18.78 13.50 16.24
N GLU A 282 18.60 13.86 14.97
CA GLU A 282 18.92 15.19 14.44
C GLU A 282 18.05 16.29 15.07
N SER A 283 16.78 16.00 15.38
CA SER A 283 15.89 16.94 16.09
C SER A 283 16.33 17.31 17.50
N GLY A 284 17.20 16.52 18.14
CA GLY A 284 17.71 16.78 19.48
C GLY A 284 16.69 16.64 20.62
N ILE A 285 15.47 16.21 20.32
CA ILE A 285 14.39 15.96 21.30
C ILE A 285 14.67 14.65 22.07
N TYR A 286 15.30 13.69 21.40
CA TYR A 286 15.66 12.41 21.98
C TYR A 286 17.08 12.46 22.55
N TYR A 287 17.15 12.61 23.86
CA TYR A 287 18.39 12.59 24.62
C TYR A 287 18.25 11.75 25.90
N ALA A 288 19.37 11.43 26.53
CA ALA A 288 19.38 10.86 27.87
C ALA A 288 19.20 12.01 28.89
N PRO A 289 18.14 12.01 29.72
CA PRO A 289 17.97 13.03 30.74
C PRO A 289 19.18 13.10 31.69
N PRO A 290 19.52 14.30 32.21
CA PRO A 290 20.55 14.44 33.23
C PRO A 290 20.19 13.63 34.48
N GLU A 291 21.21 13.30 35.29
CA GLU A 291 21.04 12.52 36.52
C GLU A 291 20.02 13.17 37.46
N GLY A 292 18.96 12.42 37.82
CA GLY A 292 17.80 12.91 38.55
C GLY A 292 17.03 11.80 39.28
N LYS A 293 15.85 12.12 39.81
CA LYS A 293 14.96 11.13 40.44
C LYS A 293 14.25 10.30 39.37
N TYR A 294 13.81 9.10 39.73
CA TYR A 294 13.05 8.22 38.84
C TYR A 294 11.84 8.93 38.21
N GLU A 295 11.13 9.76 38.98
CA GLU A 295 10.00 10.55 38.51
C GLU A 295 10.36 11.51 37.37
N ASP A 296 11.57 12.10 37.40
CA ASP A 296 12.04 13.03 36.38
C ASP A 296 12.24 12.31 35.03
N TYR A 297 12.70 11.05 35.08
CA TYR A 297 12.80 10.20 33.88
C TYR A 297 11.41 9.84 33.34
N ILE A 298 10.45 9.52 34.21
CA ILE A 298 9.07 9.19 33.80
C ILE A 298 8.37 10.40 33.20
N GLU A 299 8.56 11.60 33.76
CA GLU A 299 8.01 12.84 33.23
C GLU A 299 8.62 13.17 31.85
N TYR A 300 9.93 13.00 31.69
CA TYR A 300 10.57 13.14 30.38
C TYR A 300 10.02 12.13 29.36
N ILE A 301 9.91 10.85 29.70
CA ILE A 301 9.34 9.82 28.81
C ILE A 301 7.91 10.18 28.41
N ARG A 302 7.10 10.69 29.35
CA ARG A 302 5.73 11.15 29.07
C ARG A 302 5.67 12.40 28.19
N SER A 303 6.73 13.21 28.19
CA SER A 303 6.84 14.40 27.34
C SER A 303 7.19 14.08 25.89
N LEU A 304 7.72 12.88 25.61
CA LEU A 304 8.06 12.44 24.27
C LEU A 304 6.78 12.28 23.42
N PRO A 305 6.84 12.56 22.11
CA PRO A 305 5.69 12.38 21.23
C PRO A 305 5.31 10.90 21.17
N LEU A 306 4.01 10.62 21.27
CA LEU A 306 3.47 9.26 21.16
C LEU A 306 3.82 8.60 19.82
N ILE A 307 3.87 9.41 18.76
CA ILE A 307 4.27 9.00 17.42
C ILE A 307 5.64 9.65 17.14
N PRO A 308 6.75 8.89 17.19
CA PRO A 308 8.07 9.42 16.92
C PRO A 308 8.32 9.60 15.41
N ASN A 309 9.03 10.66 15.03
CA ASN A 309 9.49 10.86 13.64
C ASN A 309 10.54 9.80 13.24
N PRO A 310 10.66 9.45 11.93
CA PRO A 310 11.56 8.38 11.45
C PRO A 310 13.03 8.61 11.72
N GLU A 311 13.43 9.88 11.86
CA GLU A 311 14.81 10.29 12.14
C GLU A 311 15.41 9.60 13.36
N VAL A 312 14.60 9.26 14.38
CA VAL A 312 15.07 8.60 15.60
C VAL A 312 15.55 7.17 15.31
N PHE A 313 15.09 6.60 14.20
CA PHE A 313 15.49 5.29 13.70
C PHE A 313 16.57 5.37 12.60
N GLY A 314 17.09 6.57 12.29
CA GLY A 314 18.00 6.80 11.17
C GLY A 314 17.33 6.65 9.81
N LEU A 315 16.01 6.82 9.74
CA LEU A 315 15.22 6.71 8.52
C LEU A 315 14.82 8.10 8.01
N HIS A 316 14.69 8.24 6.69
CA HIS A 316 14.17 9.45 6.05
C HIS A 316 12.68 9.65 6.39
N GLU A 317 12.19 10.90 6.41
CA GLU A 317 10.79 11.25 6.71
C GLU A 317 9.76 10.49 5.84
N ASN A 318 10.16 10.10 4.62
CA ASN A 318 9.34 9.32 3.70
C ASN A 318 9.02 7.89 4.19
N ALA A 319 9.78 7.38 5.15
CA ALA A 319 9.53 6.07 5.74
C ALA A 319 8.19 6.04 6.49
N ASP A 320 7.84 7.13 7.18
CA ASP A 320 6.53 7.28 7.84
C ASP A 320 5.41 7.23 6.81
N ILE A 321 5.54 7.95 5.70
CA ILE A 321 4.51 7.96 4.64
C ILE A 321 4.23 6.54 4.16
N THR A 322 5.28 5.74 3.93
CA THR A 322 5.13 4.36 3.45
C THR A 322 4.48 3.46 4.51
N LYS A 323 4.91 3.58 5.77
CA LYS A 323 4.35 2.86 6.91
C LYS A 323 2.88 3.21 7.11
N ASP A 324 2.55 4.50 7.16
CA ASP A 324 1.20 4.99 7.44
C ASP A 324 0.24 4.70 6.28
N GLN A 325 0.71 4.73 5.02
CA GLN A 325 -0.07 4.24 3.87
C GLN A 325 -0.39 2.76 3.99
N LYS A 326 0.57 1.95 4.44
CA LYS A 326 0.36 0.52 4.65
C LYS A 326 -0.64 0.28 5.77
N GLU A 327 -0.52 0.98 6.89
CA GLU A 327 -1.47 0.90 8.02
C GLU A 327 -2.87 1.33 7.58
N THR A 328 -2.97 2.39 6.78
CA THR A 328 -4.24 2.84 6.16
C THR A 328 -4.84 1.75 5.28
N GLN A 329 -4.02 1.08 4.46
CA GLN A 329 -4.49 -0.03 3.63
C GLN A 329 -4.97 -1.21 4.48
N GLU A 330 -4.24 -1.58 5.53
CA GLU A 330 -4.62 -2.65 6.46
C GLU A 330 -5.92 -2.33 7.21
N LEU A 331 -6.12 -1.06 7.61
CA LEU A 331 -7.37 -0.57 8.18
C LEU A 331 -8.54 -0.75 7.22
N PHE A 332 -8.40 -0.32 5.96
CA PHE A 332 -9.47 -0.47 4.96
C PHE A 332 -9.73 -1.92 4.58
N ASP A 333 -8.68 -2.74 4.44
CA ASP A 333 -8.82 -4.17 4.18
C ASP A 333 -9.60 -4.84 5.33
N SER A 334 -9.30 -4.47 6.58
CA SER A 334 -10.02 -4.95 7.76
C SER A 334 -11.49 -4.51 7.76
N ILE A 335 -11.77 -3.23 7.46
CA ILE A 335 -13.14 -2.73 7.35
C ILE A 335 -13.91 -3.50 6.27
N LEU A 336 -13.32 -3.69 5.09
CA LEU A 336 -13.94 -4.41 3.98
C LEU A 336 -14.28 -5.86 4.34
N LEU A 337 -13.46 -6.52 5.17
CA LEU A 337 -13.73 -7.87 5.68
C LEU A 337 -14.91 -7.92 6.66
N THR A 338 -15.20 -6.82 7.36
CA THR A 338 -16.31 -6.73 8.33
C THR A 338 -17.64 -6.30 7.71
N LEU A 339 -17.63 -5.73 6.50
CA LEU A 339 -18.86 -5.28 5.84
C LEU A 339 -19.69 -6.48 5.34
N PRO A 340 -21.01 -6.51 5.60
CA PRO A 340 -21.87 -7.51 5.00
C PRO A 340 -21.85 -7.34 3.48
N ARG A 341 -21.68 -8.43 2.73
CA ARG A 341 -21.76 -8.45 1.26
C ARG A 341 -23.18 -8.12 0.81
N GLN A 342 -23.58 -6.84 0.84
CA GLN A 342 -24.83 -6.39 0.25
C GLN A 342 -24.64 -6.23 -1.26
N THR A 343 -25.37 -7.02 -2.03
CA THR A 343 -25.56 -6.83 -3.47
C THR A 343 -26.49 -5.63 -3.68
N GLY A 344 -25.93 -4.44 -3.79
CA GLY A 344 -26.67 -3.21 -4.09
C GLY A 344 -27.29 -3.28 -5.49
N GLY A 345 -28.62 -3.36 -5.56
CA GLY A 345 -29.39 -3.34 -6.79
C GLY A 345 -29.53 -1.92 -7.35
N GLY A 346 -28.92 -1.67 -8.50
CA GLY A 346 -29.06 -0.39 -9.22
C GLY A 346 -27.97 -0.13 -10.26
N GLY A 347 -26.83 -0.81 -10.18
CA GLY A 347 -25.77 -0.78 -11.19
C GLY A 347 -25.83 -1.97 -12.16
N LYS A 348 -24.97 -1.94 -13.19
CA LYS A 348 -24.68 -3.12 -14.03
C LYS A 348 -24.45 -4.32 -13.12
N SER A 349 -24.93 -5.50 -13.51
CA SER A 349 -24.65 -6.69 -12.72
C SER A 349 -23.14 -6.95 -12.67
N SER A 350 -22.64 -7.55 -11.59
CA SER A 350 -21.22 -7.93 -11.48
C SER A 350 -20.78 -8.80 -12.67
N ALA A 351 -21.70 -9.62 -13.18
CA ALA A 351 -21.54 -10.40 -14.40
C ALA A 351 -21.30 -9.53 -15.65
N GLU A 352 -22.13 -8.50 -15.86
CA GLU A 352 -21.99 -7.57 -16.99
C GLU A 352 -20.69 -6.77 -16.92
N MET A 353 -20.29 -6.28 -15.74
CA MET A 353 -19.03 -5.56 -15.56
C MET A 353 -17.81 -6.42 -15.91
N ILE A 354 -17.79 -7.68 -15.45
CA ILE A 354 -16.71 -8.60 -15.74
C ILE A 354 -16.70 -9.01 -17.21
N GLU A 355 -17.86 -9.17 -17.85
CA GLU A 355 -17.92 -9.44 -19.28
C GLU A 355 -17.35 -8.28 -20.10
N GLU A 356 -17.70 -7.03 -19.78
CA GLU A 356 -17.16 -5.85 -20.45
C GLU A 356 -15.65 -5.75 -20.26
N LEU A 357 -15.16 -5.91 -19.02
CA LEU A 357 -13.74 -5.89 -18.70
C LEU A 357 -12.98 -7.00 -19.44
N ALA A 358 -13.48 -8.22 -19.43
CA ALA A 358 -12.87 -9.34 -20.14
C ALA A 358 -12.83 -9.10 -21.66
N THR A 359 -13.88 -8.48 -22.21
CA THR A 359 -13.96 -8.15 -23.64
C THR A 359 -12.96 -7.06 -24.01
N ASP A 360 -12.85 -6.00 -23.21
CA ASP A 360 -11.88 -4.92 -23.40
C ASP A 360 -10.43 -5.44 -23.36
N ILE A 361 -10.10 -6.23 -22.33
CA ILE A 361 -8.76 -6.84 -22.21
C ILE A 361 -8.47 -7.72 -23.44
N LEU A 362 -9.40 -8.60 -23.83
CA LEU A 362 -9.20 -9.48 -24.99
C LEU A 362 -8.99 -8.70 -26.30
N SER A 363 -9.70 -7.58 -26.47
CA SER A 363 -9.60 -6.75 -27.68
C SER A 363 -8.22 -6.11 -27.87
N LYS A 364 -7.49 -5.87 -26.77
CA LYS A 364 -6.17 -5.22 -26.76
C LYS A 364 -5.02 -6.21 -26.93
N PHE A 365 -5.25 -7.51 -26.72
CA PHE A 365 -4.18 -8.50 -26.74
C PHE A 365 -3.74 -8.80 -28.18
N PRO A 366 -2.44 -8.62 -28.52
CA PRO A 366 -1.92 -8.97 -29.83
C PRO A 366 -1.95 -10.48 -30.04
N PRO A 367 -1.80 -11.00 -31.28
CA PRO A 367 -1.65 -12.43 -31.55
C PRO A 367 -0.39 -13.01 -30.90
N SER A 368 -0.36 -14.34 -30.74
CA SER A 368 0.82 -15.04 -30.21
C SER A 368 2.01 -14.88 -31.16
N PHE A 369 3.22 -14.86 -30.60
CA PHE A 369 4.44 -14.79 -31.39
C PHE A 369 4.63 -16.06 -32.21
N ASP A 370 4.99 -15.90 -33.49
CA ASP A 370 5.37 -17.00 -34.36
C ASP A 370 6.80 -17.46 -34.02
N ILE A 371 6.89 -18.58 -33.31
CA ILE A 371 8.16 -19.13 -32.86
C ILE A 371 8.95 -19.73 -34.02
N GLU A 372 8.29 -20.23 -35.07
CA GLU A 372 8.97 -20.82 -36.24
C GLU A 372 9.68 -19.73 -37.03
N MET A 373 8.98 -18.62 -37.33
CA MET A 373 9.56 -17.45 -37.98
C MET A 373 10.73 -16.87 -37.17
N VAL A 374 10.59 -16.80 -35.84
CA VAL A 374 11.69 -16.33 -34.96
C VAL A 374 12.88 -17.29 -34.98
N MET A 375 12.65 -18.61 -35.02
CA MET A 375 13.73 -19.60 -35.09
C MET A 375 14.51 -19.50 -36.40
N GLU A 376 13.85 -19.20 -37.51
CA GLU A 376 14.52 -18.95 -38.79
C GLU A 376 15.28 -17.62 -38.80
N LYS A 377 14.67 -16.56 -38.29
CA LYS A 377 15.26 -15.21 -38.29
C LYS A 377 16.40 -15.05 -37.27
N TYR A 378 16.31 -15.76 -36.14
CA TYR A 378 17.24 -15.70 -35.01
C TYR A 378 17.67 -17.13 -34.60
N PRO A 379 18.51 -17.79 -35.43
CA PRO A 379 18.97 -19.14 -35.14
C PRO A 379 19.77 -19.19 -33.84
N VAL A 380 19.68 -20.33 -33.15
CA VAL A 380 20.46 -20.59 -31.94
C VAL A 380 21.89 -20.92 -32.34
N ILE A 381 22.78 -19.94 -32.21
CA ILE A 381 24.20 -20.08 -32.51
C ILE A 381 25.01 -19.84 -31.23
N TYR A 382 26.09 -20.60 -31.04
CA TYR A 382 26.95 -20.48 -29.86
C TYR A 382 27.57 -19.09 -29.67
N ASN A 383 27.78 -18.34 -30.75
CA ASN A 383 28.32 -16.98 -30.71
C ASN A 383 27.26 -15.90 -30.39
N GLU A 384 25.97 -16.22 -30.44
CA GLU A 384 24.88 -15.26 -30.21
C GLU A 384 23.86 -15.81 -29.19
N SER A 385 24.18 -15.62 -27.91
CA SER A 385 23.35 -16.11 -26.79
C SER A 385 22.02 -15.38 -26.65
N MET A 386 21.91 -14.14 -27.14
CA MET A 386 20.67 -13.34 -27.05
C MET A 386 19.52 -13.92 -27.86
N ASN A 387 19.79 -14.57 -29.00
CA ASN A 387 18.75 -15.28 -29.75
C ASN A 387 18.11 -16.40 -28.93
N THR A 388 18.91 -17.06 -28.09
CA THR A 388 18.41 -18.13 -27.20
C THR A 388 17.50 -17.56 -26.11
N VAL A 389 17.90 -16.44 -25.50
CA VAL A 389 17.10 -15.77 -24.46
C VAL A 389 15.81 -15.22 -25.05
N LEU A 390 15.87 -14.52 -26.19
CA LEU A 390 14.69 -14.02 -26.89
C LEU A 390 13.70 -15.15 -27.16
N ARG A 391 14.15 -16.27 -27.73
CA ARG A 391 13.29 -17.44 -27.99
C ARG A 391 12.64 -17.98 -26.71
N GLN A 392 13.39 -18.12 -25.62
CA GLN A 392 12.86 -18.63 -24.36
C GLN A 392 11.82 -17.68 -23.75
N GLU A 393 12.07 -16.37 -23.78
CA GLU A 393 11.15 -15.36 -23.28
C GLU A 393 9.87 -15.32 -24.12
N LEU A 394 9.96 -15.34 -25.45
CA LEU A 394 8.77 -15.41 -26.32
C LEU A 394 7.91 -16.65 -26.04
N ILE A 395 8.53 -17.81 -25.81
CA ILE A 395 7.81 -19.03 -25.42
C ILE A 395 7.09 -18.83 -24.08
N ARG A 396 7.72 -18.19 -23.10
CA ARG A 396 7.12 -17.89 -21.80
C ARG A 396 5.93 -16.93 -21.93
N PHE A 397 6.08 -15.84 -22.67
CA PHE A 397 5.00 -14.89 -22.92
C PHE A 397 3.86 -15.50 -23.75
N ASN A 398 4.15 -16.39 -24.71
CA ASN A 398 3.11 -17.16 -25.40
C ASN A 398 2.32 -18.07 -24.46
N ARG A 399 2.99 -18.74 -23.49
CA ARG A 399 2.29 -19.55 -22.48
C ARG A 399 1.39 -18.69 -21.59
N LEU A 400 1.91 -17.54 -21.12
CA LEU A 400 1.14 -16.60 -20.30
C LEU A 400 -0.09 -16.07 -21.05
N THR A 401 0.12 -15.50 -22.24
CA THR A 401 -0.97 -14.94 -23.06
C THR A 401 -2.01 -16.00 -23.44
N THR A 402 -1.59 -17.26 -23.65
CA THR A 402 -2.53 -18.38 -23.87
C THR A 402 -3.41 -18.62 -22.66
N VAL A 403 -2.84 -18.65 -21.44
CA VAL A 403 -3.62 -18.82 -20.19
C VAL A 403 -4.55 -17.63 -19.97
N VAL A 404 -4.08 -16.39 -20.19
CA VAL A 404 -4.93 -15.19 -20.06
C VAL A 404 -6.09 -15.23 -21.06
N ARG A 405 -5.83 -15.55 -22.34
CA ARG A 405 -6.90 -15.63 -23.34
C ARG A 405 -7.89 -16.75 -23.04
N SER A 406 -7.43 -17.96 -22.72
CA SER A 406 -8.32 -19.09 -22.46
C SER A 406 -9.19 -18.86 -21.23
N THR A 407 -8.62 -18.32 -20.16
CA THR A 407 -9.37 -18.00 -18.93
C THR A 407 -10.40 -16.91 -19.16
N LEU A 408 -10.07 -15.82 -19.85
CA LEU A 408 -11.03 -14.75 -20.18
C LEU A 408 -12.16 -15.24 -21.10
N VAL A 409 -11.85 -16.07 -22.11
CA VAL A 409 -12.88 -16.67 -22.98
C VAL A 409 -13.80 -17.60 -22.20
N ASN A 410 -13.24 -18.44 -21.33
CA ASN A 410 -14.03 -19.37 -20.52
C ASN A 410 -14.85 -18.64 -19.45
N LEU A 411 -14.32 -17.57 -18.87
CA LEU A 411 -15.03 -16.70 -17.93
C LEU A 411 -16.26 -16.08 -18.59
N ARG A 412 -16.11 -15.51 -19.80
CA ARG A 412 -17.24 -14.96 -20.57
C ARG A 412 -18.30 -16.02 -20.90
N LYS A 413 -17.87 -17.24 -21.25
CA LYS A 413 -18.79 -18.35 -21.49
C LYS A 413 -19.50 -18.78 -20.21
N ALA A 414 -18.80 -18.81 -19.07
CA ALA A 414 -19.36 -19.19 -17.78
C ALA A 414 -20.40 -18.18 -17.27
N VAL A 415 -20.12 -16.88 -17.42
CA VAL A 415 -21.07 -15.80 -17.11
C VAL A 415 -22.36 -15.93 -17.94
N LYS A 416 -22.26 -16.40 -19.19
CA LYS A 416 -23.42 -16.67 -20.06
C LYS A 416 -24.09 -18.03 -19.83
N GLY A 417 -23.62 -18.83 -18.87
CA GLY A 417 -24.12 -20.18 -18.61
C GLY A 417 -23.75 -21.23 -19.68
N LEU A 418 -22.80 -20.93 -20.58
CA LEU A 418 -22.34 -21.84 -21.63
C LEU A 418 -21.24 -22.81 -21.15
N VAL A 419 -20.58 -22.48 -20.04
CA VAL A 419 -19.54 -23.28 -19.38
C VAL A 419 -19.82 -23.28 -17.87
N VAL A 420 -19.50 -24.36 -17.19
CA VAL A 420 -19.67 -24.43 -15.72
C VAL A 420 -18.64 -23.53 -15.04
N MET A 421 -19.08 -22.75 -14.05
CA MET A 421 -18.22 -21.96 -13.18
C MET A 421 -17.41 -22.90 -12.28
N SER A 422 -16.16 -23.20 -12.66
CA SER A 422 -15.24 -23.96 -11.83
C SER A 422 -14.68 -23.09 -10.70
N GLY A 423 -14.12 -23.70 -9.64
CA GLY A 423 -13.46 -22.95 -8.57
C GLY A 423 -12.33 -22.05 -9.07
N GLU A 424 -11.60 -22.45 -10.12
CA GLU A 424 -10.59 -21.61 -10.77
C GLU A 424 -11.21 -20.40 -11.49
N LEU A 425 -12.34 -20.57 -12.18
CA LEU A 425 -13.03 -19.45 -12.85
C LEU A 425 -13.69 -18.52 -11.83
N GLU A 426 -14.15 -19.06 -10.71
CA GLU A 426 -14.68 -18.29 -9.58
C GLU A 426 -13.59 -17.46 -8.90
N ASP A 427 -12.39 -18.02 -8.70
CA ASP A 427 -11.22 -17.26 -8.24
C ASP A 427 -10.86 -16.13 -9.21
N VAL A 428 -10.84 -16.40 -10.52
CA VAL A 428 -10.60 -15.37 -11.55
C VAL A 428 -11.68 -14.29 -11.48
N PHE A 429 -12.94 -14.66 -11.40
CA PHE A 429 -14.07 -13.72 -11.30
C PHE A 429 -13.93 -12.81 -10.07
N ASN A 430 -13.71 -13.39 -8.90
CA ASN A 430 -13.62 -12.67 -7.63
C ASN A 430 -12.40 -11.74 -7.60
N ASN A 431 -11.23 -12.20 -8.08
CA ASN A 431 -10.04 -11.36 -8.13
C ASN A 431 -10.20 -10.20 -9.13
N MET A 432 -10.80 -10.45 -10.30
CA MET A 432 -11.06 -9.39 -11.28
C MET A 432 -12.06 -8.35 -10.75
N MET A 433 -13.08 -8.78 -9.99
CA MET A 433 -14.05 -7.88 -9.36
C MET A 433 -13.39 -6.90 -8.38
N VAL A 434 -12.37 -7.34 -7.64
CA VAL A 434 -11.63 -6.49 -6.70
C VAL A 434 -10.38 -5.86 -7.31
N GLY A 435 -10.20 -5.95 -8.64
CA GLY A 435 -9.06 -5.35 -9.35
C GLY A 435 -7.70 -6.00 -9.06
N LYS A 436 -7.67 -7.27 -8.63
CA LYS A 436 -6.45 -8.06 -8.40
C LYS A 436 -6.15 -8.98 -9.58
N VAL A 437 -4.86 -9.27 -9.77
CA VAL A 437 -4.40 -10.22 -10.80
C VAL A 437 -4.72 -11.66 -10.33
N PRO A 438 -5.47 -12.46 -11.10
CA PRO A 438 -5.79 -13.84 -10.73
C PRO A 438 -4.55 -14.72 -10.51
N ALA A 439 -4.65 -15.67 -9.58
CA ALA A 439 -3.53 -16.55 -9.21
C ALA A 439 -3.02 -17.38 -10.39
N VAL A 440 -3.92 -17.86 -11.24
CA VAL A 440 -3.60 -18.62 -12.46
C VAL A 440 -2.76 -17.82 -13.47
N TRP A 441 -2.92 -16.49 -13.49
CA TRP A 441 -2.09 -15.61 -14.33
C TRP A 441 -0.76 -15.36 -13.66
N ALA A 442 -0.78 -15.00 -12.36
CA ALA A 442 0.43 -14.75 -11.57
C ALA A 442 1.41 -15.94 -11.60
N ALA A 443 0.90 -17.18 -11.55
CA ALA A 443 1.71 -18.40 -11.60
C ALA A 443 2.48 -18.60 -12.92
N LYS A 444 2.03 -17.97 -14.01
CA LYS A 444 2.70 -18.00 -15.33
C LYS A 444 3.33 -16.67 -15.71
N SER A 445 3.19 -15.66 -14.86
CA SER A 445 3.62 -14.30 -15.13
C SER A 445 4.99 -14.00 -14.54
N TYR A 446 5.52 -12.85 -14.91
CA TYR A 446 6.64 -12.23 -14.24
C TYR A 446 6.19 -11.67 -12.88
N PRO A 447 7.12 -11.53 -11.90
CA PRO A 447 6.78 -10.95 -10.61
C PRO A 447 6.19 -9.55 -10.74
N SER A 448 5.01 -9.33 -10.18
CA SER A 448 4.31 -8.04 -10.19
C SER A 448 3.46 -7.88 -8.94
N LEU A 449 3.40 -6.66 -8.42
CA LEU A 449 2.50 -6.23 -7.35
C LEU A 449 1.43 -5.25 -7.87
N LYS A 450 1.39 -5.04 -9.20
CA LYS A 450 0.47 -4.09 -9.82
C LYS A 450 -0.98 -4.59 -9.73
N PRO A 451 -1.96 -3.71 -9.47
CA PRO A 451 -3.37 -4.01 -9.66
C PRO A 451 -3.66 -4.44 -11.10
N LEU A 452 -4.80 -5.11 -11.32
CA LEU A 452 -5.17 -5.73 -12.59
C LEU A 452 -5.02 -4.79 -13.79
N GLY A 453 -5.57 -3.57 -13.71
CA GLY A 453 -5.50 -2.59 -14.81
C GLY A 453 -4.05 -2.23 -15.18
N SER A 454 -3.25 -1.82 -14.19
CA SER A 454 -1.84 -1.47 -14.38
C SER A 454 -0.98 -2.66 -14.81
N TYR A 455 -1.32 -3.87 -14.37
CA TYR A 455 -0.68 -5.11 -14.82
C TYR A 455 -0.97 -5.41 -16.29
N VAL A 456 -2.22 -5.25 -16.75
CA VAL A 456 -2.59 -5.46 -18.16
C VAL A 456 -1.85 -4.46 -19.05
N THR A 457 -1.79 -3.18 -18.68
CA THR A 457 -1.02 -2.17 -19.42
C THR A 457 0.47 -2.53 -19.50
N ASP A 458 1.08 -2.92 -18.38
CA ASP A 458 2.49 -3.34 -18.34
C ASP A 458 2.76 -4.59 -19.21
N LEU A 459 1.85 -5.56 -19.19
CA LEU A 459 1.95 -6.76 -20.01
C LEU A 459 1.87 -6.41 -21.51
N LEU A 460 0.98 -5.50 -21.91
CA LEU A 460 0.87 -5.04 -23.29
C LEU A 460 2.14 -4.31 -23.75
N GLU A 461 2.71 -3.44 -22.91
CA GLU A 461 3.98 -2.77 -23.19
C GLU A 461 5.13 -3.76 -23.37
N ARG A 462 5.20 -4.81 -22.54
CA ARG A 462 6.19 -5.88 -22.69
C ARG A 462 6.00 -6.69 -23.97
N LEU A 463 4.76 -7.01 -24.33
CA LEU A 463 4.47 -7.70 -25.59
C LEU A 463 4.89 -6.84 -26.79
N LYS A 464 4.61 -5.53 -26.75
CA LYS A 464 5.06 -4.58 -27.76
C LYS A 464 6.59 -4.51 -27.84
N PHE A 465 7.28 -4.44 -26.70
CA PHE A 465 8.74 -4.45 -26.64
C PHE A 465 9.33 -5.66 -27.37
N PHE A 466 8.77 -6.87 -27.16
CA PHE A 466 9.22 -8.07 -27.86
C PHE A 466 8.84 -8.08 -29.35
N GLN A 467 7.71 -7.48 -29.75
CA GLN A 467 7.37 -7.30 -31.17
C GLN A 467 8.38 -6.39 -31.88
N ASP A 468 8.72 -5.26 -31.24
CA ASP A 468 9.71 -4.31 -31.74
C ASP A 468 11.10 -4.96 -31.80
N TRP A 469 11.47 -5.79 -30.82
CA TRP A 469 12.71 -6.57 -30.84
C TRP A 469 12.74 -7.55 -32.01
N VAL A 470 11.68 -8.34 -32.22
CA VAL A 470 11.61 -9.26 -33.37
C VAL A 470 11.66 -8.49 -34.69
N GLY A 471 11.12 -7.27 -34.75
CA GLY A 471 11.18 -6.36 -35.90
C GLY A 471 12.56 -5.72 -36.15
N ALA A 472 13.31 -5.41 -35.09
CA ALA A 472 14.60 -4.73 -35.15
C ALA A 472 15.77 -5.69 -35.39
N ARG A 473 16.63 -5.39 -36.39
CA ARG A 473 17.94 -6.04 -36.53
C ARG A 473 18.81 -5.72 -35.31
N GLN A 474 19.05 -6.71 -34.45
CA GLN A 474 20.12 -6.67 -33.46
C GLN A 474 21.11 -7.79 -33.74
N ASN A 475 22.34 -7.42 -34.05
CA ASN A 475 23.52 -8.26 -33.95
C ASN A 475 24.43 -7.61 -32.92
N PHE A 476 24.79 -8.31 -31.84
CA PHE A 476 26.14 -8.25 -31.27
C PHE A 476 26.33 -9.30 -30.16
N ALA A 477 27.30 -10.20 -30.34
CA ALA A 477 28.11 -10.71 -29.24
C ALA A 477 29.44 -11.32 -29.75
N ARG A 478 30.49 -11.08 -28.96
CA ARG A 478 31.88 -11.54 -29.03
C ARG A 478 32.85 -10.75 -29.91
N LYS A 479 33.11 -9.49 -29.50
CA LYS A 479 34.29 -8.73 -29.95
C LYS A 479 35.52 -8.95 -29.07
N TYR A 480 35.36 -9.35 -27.81
CA TYR A 480 36.48 -9.47 -26.86
C TYR A 480 36.54 -10.87 -26.23
N THR A 481 37.57 -11.64 -26.58
CA THR A 481 37.86 -12.97 -26.03
C THR A 481 38.50 -12.84 -24.64
N ILE A 482 37.71 -12.43 -23.64
CA ILE A 482 38.15 -12.31 -22.24
C ILE A 482 37.53 -13.45 -21.42
N PRO A 483 38.29 -14.16 -20.56
CA PRO A 483 37.73 -15.18 -19.67
C PRO A 483 36.68 -14.58 -18.72
N ILE A 484 35.58 -15.29 -18.51
CA ILE A 484 34.40 -14.79 -17.78
C ILE A 484 34.72 -14.32 -16.35
N ASP A 485 35.70 -14.93 -15.69
CA ASP A 485 36.09 -14.61 -14.31
C ASP A 485 36.68 -13.20 -14.16
N HIS A 486 37.33 -12.71 -15.23
CA HIS A 486 37.94 -11.38 -15.28
C HIS A 486 37.00 -10.28 -15.78
N VAL A 487 35.79 -10.65 -16.23
CA VAL A 487 34.79 -9.70 -16.69
C VAL A 487 34.07 -9.08 -15.49
N GLY A 488 33.98 -7.76 -15.47
CA GLY A 488 33.15 -6.98 -14.57
C GLY A 488 32.27 -6.01 -15.36
N PHE A 489 31.41 -5.29 -14.66
CA PHE A 489 30.54 -4.27 -15.25
C PHE A 489 30.88 -2.90 -14.66
N GLU A 490 31.07 -1.91 -15.54
CA GLU A 490 31.07 -0.51 -15.15
C GLU A 490 29.66 0.05 -15.40
N PHE A 491 29.15 0.78 -14.42
CA PHE A 491 27.82 1.38 -14.45
C PHE A 491 27.94 2.87 -14.73
N ARG A 492 27.27 3.34 -15.79
CA ARG A 492 27.27 4.74 -16.18
C ARG A 492 25.84 5.25 -16.30
N VAL A 493 25.45 6.13 -15.40
CA VAL A 493 24.15 6.81 -15.48
C VAL A 493 24.24 7.92 -16.51
N THR A 494 23.34 7.93 -17.47
CA THR A 494 23.32 8.92 -18.56
C THR A 494 22.40 10.09 -18.23
N ARG A 495 22.32 11.08 -19.13
CA ARG A 495 21.39 12.22 -18.99
C ARG A 495 20.02 11.97 -19.61
N GLU A 496 19.91 10.94 -20.47
CA GLU A 496 18.66 10.62 -21.15
C GLU A 496 17.74 9.81 -20.23
N GLU A 497 16.45 10.14 -20.20
CA GLU A 497 15.49 9.51 -19.28
C GLU A 497 14.93 8.19 -19.82
N ARG A 498 14.74 8.07 -21.13
CA ARG A 498 13.96 6.95 -21.69
C ARG A 498 14.49 6.41 -23.02
N GLU A 499 14.92 7.28 -23.93
CA GLU A 499 15.35 6.90 -25.27
C GLU A 499 16.79 7.30 -25.51
N MET A 500 17.48 6.52 -26.34
CA MET A 500 18.85 6.76 -26.74
C MET A 500 18.89 6.88 -28.26
N ASP A 501 19.48 7.97 -28.76
CA ASP A 501 19.58 8.24 -30.19
C ASP A 501 20.43 7.18 -30.92
N HIS A 502 21.41 6.61 -30.22
CA HIS A 502 22.39 5.69 -30.79
C HIS A 502 22.44 4.39 -30.00
N LYS A 503 22.70 3.28 -30.69
CA LYS A 503 22.99 2.00 -30.04
C LYS A 503 24.31 2.06 -29.27
N PRO A 504 24.46 1.36 -28.13
CA PRO A 504 25.73 1.35 -27.40
C PRO A 504 26.80 0.62 -28.24
N GLU A 505 28.03 1.13 -28.24
CA GLU A 505 29.16 0.45 -28.88
C GLU A 505 29.48 -0.87 -28.19
N ASP A 506 29.42 -0.88 -26.85
CA ASP A 506 29.63 -2.05 -26.00
C ASP A 506 28.65 -2.00 -24.82
N GLY A 507 28.11 -3.16 -24.43
CA GLY A 507 27.19 -3.29 -23.30
C GLY A 507 25.71 -3.07 -23.63
N VAL A 508 24.92 -2.71 -22.62
CA VAL A 508 23.46 -2.56 -22.72
C VAL A 508 22.95 -1.30 -22.04
N TYR A 509 21.94 -0.67 -22.64
CA TYR A 509 21.17 0.39 -22.00
C TYR A 509 19.96 -0.21 -21.28
N VAL A 510 19.76 0.20 -20.03
CA VAL A 510 18.65 -0.20 -19.17
C VAL A 510 17.88 1.04 -18.80
N TYR A 511 16.57 1.06 -19.05
CA TYR A 511 15.69 2.17 -18.72
C TYR A 511 14.53 1.71 -17.84
N GLY A 512 13.85 2.65 -17.18
CA GLY A 512 12.70 2.36 -16.32
C GLY A 512 13.06 1.86 -14.91
N LEU A 513 14.31 2.04 -14.50
CA LEU A 513 14.71 1.86 -13.10
C LEU A 513 14.20 3.05 -12.27
N PHE A 514 13.88 2.79 -11.00
CA PHE A 514 13.55 3.81 -10.02
C PHE A 514 14.32 3.54 -8.73
N ILE A 515 14.66 4.61 -8.01
CA ILE A 515 15.39 4.58 -6.76
C ILE A 515 14.40 4.87 -5.63
N GLU A 516 14.50 4.09 -4.56
CA GLU A 516 13.67 4.21 -3.35
C GLU A 516 14.59 4.44 -2.14
N GLY A 517 14.28 5.46 -1.35
CA GLY A 517 15.10 5.90 -0.20
C GLY A 517 16.27 6.82 -0.57
N ALA A 518 16.41 7.15 -1.86
CA ALA A 518 17.29 8.21 -2.36
C ALA A 518 16.70 8.85 -3.62
N ARG A 519 17.35 9.88 -4.15
CA ARG A 519 17.04 10.49 -5.46
C ARG A 519 18.27 10.51 -6.35
N TRP A 520 18.07 10.62 -7.67
CA TRP A 520 19.15 10.90 -8.60
C TRP A 520 19.27 12.41 -8.82
N ASP A 521 20.40 12.99 -8.39
CA ASP A 521 20.67 14.41 -8.64
C ASP A 521 21.14 14.60 -10.09
N ARG A 522 20.25 15.13 -10.94
CA ARG A 522 20.49 15.31 -12.39
C ARG A 522 21.53 16.39 -12.70
N GLU A 523 21.77 17.33 -11.77
CA GLU A 523 22.78 18.38 -11.94
C GLU A 523 24.16 17.87 -11.56
N LYS A 524 24.27 17.23 -10.39
CA LYS A 524 25.55 16.71 -9.87
C LYS A 524 25.91 15.34 -10.43
N MET A 525 24.96 14.60 -11.00
CA MET A 525 25.11 13.23 -11.48
C MET A 525 25.58 12.27 -10.38
N VAL A 526 25.04 12.42 -9.17
CA VAL A 526 25.29 11.55 -8.00
C VAL A 526 23.98 11.25 -7.28
N VAL A 527 23.98 10.19 -6.48
CA VAL A 527 22.86 9.90 -5.57
C VAL A 527 22.77 10.97 -4.49
N GLY A 528 21.55 11.45 -4.23
CA GLY A 528 21.25 12.40 -3.15
C GLY A 528 20.13 11.88 -2.26
N GLU A 529 19.88 12.57 -1.14
CA GLU A 529 18.73 12.26 -0.27
C GLU A 529 17.41 12.43 -1.02
N SER A 530 16.43 11.56 -0.74
CA SER A 530 15.09 11.68 -1.30
C SER A 530 14.47 13.05 -1.00
N LEU A 531 13.65 13.55 -1.92
CA LEU A 531 12.84 14.73 -1.61
C LEU A 531 11.72 14.31 -0.64
N PRO A 532 11.33 15.18 0.31
CA PRO A 532 10.16 14.95 1.14
C PRO A 532 8.93 14.60 0.27
N LYS A 533 8.21 13.55 0.67
CA LYS A 533 6.99 13.04 0.00
C LYS A 533 7.18 12.41 -1.37
N VAL A 534 8.42 12.33 -1.86
CA VAL A 534 8.76 11.60 -3.08
C VAL A 534 9.35 10.25 -2.69
N LEU A 535 8.50 9.21 -2.69
CA LEU A 535 8.89 7.85 -2.30
C LEU A 535 9.87 7.19 -3.28
N PHE A 536 9.69 7.49 -4.58
CA PHE A 536 10.46 6.93 -5.66
C PHE A 536 10.90 8.05 -6.61
N ASP A 537 12.16 8.04 -7.03
CA ASP A 537 12.65 8.88 -8.12
C ASP A 537 13.00 8.02 -9.34
N THR A 538 12.66 8.48 -10.53
CA THR A 538 13.00 7.76 -11.75
C THR A 538 14.47 7.96 -12.07
N MET A 539 15.15 6.86 -12.37
CA MET A 539 16.55 6.88 -12.75
C MET A 539 16.67 7.03 -14.26
N PRO A 540 17.55 7.92 -14.75
CA PRO A 540 17.89 7.99 -16.17
C PRO A 540 18.43 6.66 -16.69
N VAL A 541 18.55 6.55 -18.02
CA VAL A 541 19.06 5.35 -18.68
C VAL A 541 20.44 4.99 -18.10
N LEU A 542 20.53 3.76 -17.59
CA LEU A 542 21.73 3.16 -17.07
C LEU A 542 22.45 2.42 -18.19
N TRP A 543 23.69 2.81 -18.48
CA TRP A 543 24.55 2.09 -19.40
C TRP A 543 25.44 1.12 -18.62
N ILE A 544 25.27 -0.18 -18.87
CA ILE A 544 26.07 -1.25 -18.30
C ILE A 544 27.13 -1.64 -19.31
N VAL A 545 28.40 -1.33 -19.01
CA VAL A 545 29.53 -1.56 -19.90
C VAL A 545 30.35 -2.76 -19.39
N PRO A 546 30.46 -3.86 -20.15
CA PRO A 546 31.34 -4.96 -19.77
C PRO A 546 32.80 -4.55 -19.98
N GLY A 547 33.66 -4.91 -19.04
CA GLY A 547 35.09 -4.64 -19.12
C GLY A 547 35.91 -5.55 -18.23
N GLU A 548 37.23 -5.40 -18.28
CA GLU A 548 38.14 -6.17 -17.43
C GLU A 548 38.21 -5.53 -16.04
N LYS A 549 37.90 -6.29 -14.99
CA LYS A 549 37.84 -5.78 -13.60
C LYS A 549 39.12 -5.05 -13.18
N SER A 550 40.28 -5.52 -13.63
CA SER A 550 41.61 -4.95 -13.34
C SER A 550 41.79 -3.53 -13.87
N LYS A 551 41.02 -3.14 -14.90
CA LYS A 551 41.10 -1.83 -15.55
C LYS A 551 40.11 -0.82 -14.99
N PHE A 552 39.21 -1.24 -14.10
CA PHE A 552 38.24 -0.35 -13.49
C PHE A 552 38.90 0.56 -12.46
N GLN A 553 38.65 1.86 -12.59
CA GLN A 553 39.09 2.82 -11.60
C GLN A 553 38.05 2.91 -10.48
N PRO A 554 38.45 2.74 -9.21
CA PRO A 554 37.53 2.91 -8.10
C PRO A 554 37.07 4.37 -8.04
N LYS A 555 35.76 4.58 -8.14
CA LYS A 555 35.09 5.88 -7.99
C LYS A 555 34.32 5.86 -6.67
N ALA A 556 34.06 7.04 -6.10
CA ALA A 556 33.12 7.14 -4.99
C ALA A 556 31.73 6.73 -5.48
N SER A 557 31.25 5.59 -5.00
CA SER A 557 30.00 4.99 -5.45
C SER A 557 29.35 4.20 -4.32
N TYR A 558 28.03 4.24 -4.29
CA TYR A 558 27.20 3.45 -3.41
C TYR A 558 26.78 2.15 -4.12
N PRO A 559 27.12 0.96 -3.58
CA PRO A 559 26.70 -0.31 -4.15
C PRO A 559 25.21 -0.54 -3.88
N SER A 560 24.36 -0.11 -4.81
CA SER A 560 22.91 -0.16 -4.68
C SER A 560 22.35 -1.51 -5.12
N PRO A 561 21.60 -2.24 -4.28
CA PRO A 561 20.97 -3.50 -4.67
C PRO A 561 19.73 -3.27 -5.56
N VAL A 562 19.69 -3.94 -6.70
CA VAL A 562 18.55 -3.92 -7.62
C VAL A 562 17.64 -5.13 -7.38
N TYR A 563 16.34 -4.88 -7.27
CA TYR A 563 15.31 -5.90 -7.05
C TYR A 563 14.28 -5.92 -8.18
N LYS A 564 13.61 -7.06 -8.37
CA LYS A 564 12.52 -7.19 -9.36
C LYS A 564 11.24 -6.48 -8.90
N THR A 565 10.96 -6.47 -7.60
CA THR A 565 9.79 -5.81 -7.01
C THR A 565 10.14 -5.08 -5.71
N SER A 566 9.32 -4.09 -5.34
CA SER A 566 9.48 -3.28 -4.12
C SER A 566 9.33 -4.09 -2.82
N ALA A 567 8.79 -5.30 -2.86
CA ALA A 567 8.69 -6.14 -1.66
C ALA A 567 10.06 -6.61 -1.15
N ARG A 568 11.13 -6.58 -1.98
CA ARG A 568 12.53 -6.94 -1.66
C ARG A 568 12.72 -8.30 -0.96
N ARG A 569 11.68 -9.13 -0.94
CA ARG A 569 11.59 -10.44 -0.27
C ARG A 569 11.30 -11.55 -1.28
N GLY A 570 11.67 -12.78 -0.92
CA GLY A 570 11.54 -13.97 -1.74
C GLY A 570 12.27 -15.15 -1.10
N THR A 571 12.17 -16.34 -1.68
CA THR A 571 12.95 -17.51 -1.23
C THR A 571 14.45 -17.24 -1.35
N LEU A 572 15.23 -17.70 -0.38
CA LEU A 572 16.68 -17.59 -0.43
C LEU A 572 17.23 -18.55 -1.49
N SER A 573 18.08 -18.04 -2.37
CA SER A 573 18.87 -18.86 -3.29
C SER A 573 19.98 -19.58 -2.54
N THR A 574 20.64 -20.52 -3.22
CA THR A 574 21.87 -21.17 -2.74
C THR A 574 23.03 -20.20 -2.49
N THR A 575 22.94 -18.96 -3.02
CA THR A 575 23.91 -17.88 -2.78
C THR A 575 23.56 -16.99 -1.58
N GLY A 576 22.48 -17.28 -0.85
CA GLY A 576 22.04 -16.52 0.32
C GLY A 576 21.28 -15.22 0.00
N HIS A 577 21.06 -14.92 -1.29
CA HIS A 577 20.29 -13.75 -1.72
C HIS A 577 18.84 -14.12 -2.01
N SER A 578 17.92 -13.16 -1.87
CA SER A 578 16.53 -13.37 -2.24
C SER A 578 16.38 -13.65 -3.74
N THR A 579 15.44 -14.51 -4.15
CA THR A 579 15.03 -14.67 -5.56
C THR A 579 14.55 -13.38 -6.23
N ASN A 580 14.25 -12.35 -5.44
CA ASN A 580 13.89 -11.01 -5.88
C ASN A 580 15.12 -10.13 -6.19
N PHE A 581 16.29 -10.44 -5.62
CA PHE A 581 17.54 -9.74 -5.91
C PHE A 581 18.02 -10.03 -7.33
N VAL A 582 18.51 -8.99 -8.02
CA VAL A 582 19.04 -9.07 -9.38
C VAL A 582 20.56 -8.96 -9.36
N MET A 583 21.08 -7.81 -8.93
CA MET A 583 22.51 -7.51 -8.86
C MET A 583 22.75 -6.23 -8.06
N PHE A 584 24.01 -5.97 -7.71
CA PHE A 584 24.45 -4.65 -7.27
C PHE A 584 24.78 -3.77 -8.48
N VAL A 585 24.43 -2.49 -8.37
CA VAL A 585 24.80 -1.43 -9.31
C VAL A 585 25.53 -0.36 -8.52
N ASP A 586 26.76 -0.08 -8.89
CA ASP A 586 27.55 0.99 -8.28
C ASP A 586 27.06 2.35 -8.81
N ILE A 587 26.33 3.07 -7.97
CA ILE A 587 25.77 4.38 -8.32
C ILE A 587 26.72 5.47 -7.78
N PRO A 588 27.13 6.47 -8.58
CA PRO A 588 28.00 7.54 -8.10
C PRO A 588 27.46 8.23 -6.85
N SER A 589 28.33 8.48 -5.86
CA SER A 589 27.98 9.17 -4.61
C SER A 589 29.08 10.15 -4.22
N ASP A 590 28.69 11.28 -3.61
CA ASP A 590 29.59 12.31 -3.10
C ASP A 590 29.85 12.19 -1.58
N LYS A 591 29.35 11.13 -0.94
CA LYS A 591 29.51 10.83 0.49
C LYS A 591 30.43 9.64 0.75
#